data_AF-A0A285Q7G6-F1
#
_entry.id   AF-A0A285Q7G6-F1
#
_cell.length_a   1.000
_cell.length_b   1.000
_cell.length_c   1.000
_cell.angle_alpha   90.00
_cell.angle_beta   90.00
_cell.angle_gamma   90.00
#
_symmetry.space_group_name_H-M   'P 1'
#
loop_
_entity.id
_entity.type
_entity.pdbx_description
1 polymer ?
#
loop_
_entity_poly.entity_id
_entity_poly.type
_entity_poly.pdbx_seq_one_letter_code
_entity_poly.pdbx_strand_id
1 'polypeptide(L)'
;MDIEQAIGEQLKQWGFSVEKIPESLVSGQKRPDYKAWTDTETYLIEVKSREDDPEEMQERENVLNQGDVYSEHKPLIRKNRVSGIIRSAYDQLKDYGESEWFKVAWLCATGSAQEAKFEQFKATLYGTTQIFDLDGDGYHRVCYFFRNSEFFRYRNVLDAALISTHTGGTLCLNPHSPKFEEIRSSALGGKLGSAVIDPVASESVGDAYIVDSGVDRNDENAVLEYLRGKYDRPKLNKIDLGWHSGTVQEPSST
;
A
#
# COMPACT_ATOMS: atom_id res chain seq x y z
N MET A 1 6.75 8.95 21.13
CA MET A 1 5.99 9.85 20.25
C MET A 1 4.92 9.00 19.59
N ASP A 2 3.68 9.45 19.63
CA ASP A 2 2.59 8.76 18.94
C ASP A 2 2.78 8.84 17.41
N ILE A 3 2.31 7.83 16.68
CA ILE A 3 2.56 7.70 15.23
C ILE A 3 1.89 8.81 14.43
N GLU A 4 0.68 9.22 14.83
CA GLU A 4 -0.02 10.33 14.20
C GLU A 4 0.78 11.62 14.38
N GLN A 5 1.28 11.88 15.58
CA GLN A 5 2.07 13.09 15.86
C GLN A 5 3.35 13.11 15.01
N ALA A 6 4.06 11.98 14.92
CA ALA A 6 5.27 11.85 14.12
C ALA A 6 5.01 12.17 12.64
N ILE A 7 3.85 11.75 12.10
CA ILE A 7 3.46 12.05 10.72
C ILE A 7 3.18 13.55 10.51
N GLY A 8 2.48 14.19 11.44
CA GLY A 8 2.25 15.63 11.39
C GLY A 8 3.56 16.43 11.40
N GLU A 9 4.54 15.99 12.19
CA GLU A 9 5.89 16.57 12.21
C GLU A 9 6.66 16.29 10.91
N GLN A 10 6.56 15.08 10.35
CA GLN A 10 7.21 14.72 9.10
C GLN A 10 6.71 15.56 7.91
N LEU A 11 5.40 15.80 7.83
CA LEU A 11 4.80 16.67 6.81
C LEU A 11 5.33 18.11 6.91
N LYS A 12 5.47 18.64 8.13
CA LYS A 12 6.08 19.96 8.36
C LYS A 12 7.54 19.98 7.92
N GLN A 13 8.31 18.93 8.23
CA GLN A 13 9.70 18.81 7.78
C GLN A 13 9.83 18.75 6.25
N TRP A 14 8.84 18.17 5.56
CA TRP A 14 8.77 18.21 4.09
C TRP A 14 8.35 19.58 3.54
N GLY A 15 8.00 20.53 4.40
CA GLY A 15 7.68 21.91 4.04
C GLY A 15 6.20 22.18 3.82
N PHE A 16 5.32 21.28 4.27
CA PHE A 16 3.88 21.53 4.24
C PHE A 16 3.45 22.35 5.47
N SER A 17 2.46 23.21 5.27
CA SER A 17 1.63 23.67 6.39
C SER A 17 0.70 22.53 6.80
N VAL A 18 0.53 22.31 8.10
CA VAL A 18 -0.21 21.14 8.62
C VAL A 18 -1.10 21.54 9.78
N GLU A 19 -2.35 21.10 9.71
CA GLU A 19 -3.38 21.25 10.74
C GLU A 19 -3.91 19.86 11.13
N LYS A 20 -3.90 19.54 12.43
CA LYS A 20 -4.61 18.35 12.95
C LYS A 20 -6.10 18.66 12.93
N ILE A 21 -6.88 17.84 12.26
CA ILE A 21 -8.33 17.99 12.22
C ILE A 21 -8.89 17.49 13.57
N PRO A 22 -9.75 18.27 14.24
CA PRO A 22 -10.37 17.82 15.48
C PRO A 22 -11.29 16.62 15.26
N GLU A 23 -11.24 15.69 16.21
CA GLU A 23 -12.17 14.57 16.31
C GLU A 23 -13.64 15.03 16.23
N SER A 24 -14.49 14.18 15.66
CA SER A 24 -15.91 14.47 15.60
C SER A 24 -16.54 14.40 16.99
N LEU A 25 -17.36 15.39 17.34
CA LEU A 25 -18.22 15.36 18.52
C LEU A 25 -19.47 14.50 18.32
N VAL A 26 -19.77 14.12 17.07
CA VAL A 26 -20.92 13.28 16.72
C VAL A 26 -20.49 11.82 16.74
N SER A 27 -21.08 11.03 17.64
CA SER A 27 -20.82 9.60 17.77
C SER A 27 -20.98 8.86 16.44
N GLY A 28 -19.99 8.05 16.08
CA GLY A 28 -19.98 7.27 14.85
C GLY A 28 -19.52 8.02 13.60
N GLN A 29 -19.40 9.35 13.65
CA GLN A 29 -18.70 10.10 12.60
C GLN A 29 -17.21 10.14 12.91
N LYS A 30 -16.40 9.80 11.92
CA LYS A 30 -14.95 9.88 11.99
C LYS A 30 -14.45 10.86 10.93
N ARG A 31 -13.31 11.50 11.17
CA ARG A 31 -12.75 12.53 10.30
C ARG A 31 -11.31 12.18 9.97
N PRO A 32 -10.76 12.66 8.84
CA PRO A 32 -9.35 12.51 8.54
C PRO A 32 -8.50 13.12 9.65
N ASP A 33 -7.31 12.59 9.88
CA ASP A 33 -6.41 13.11 10.93
C ASP A 33 -5.82 14.50 10.62
N TYR A 34 -5.43 14.73 9.36
CA TYR A 34 -4.68 15.92 8.98
C TYR A 34 -5.18 16.58 7.70
N LYS A 35 -5.12 17.92 7.72
CA LYS A 35 -5.07 18.74 6.51
C LYS A 35 -3.64 19.25 6.35
N ALA A 36 -3.02 18.95 5.21
CA ALA A 36 -1.71 19.47 4.85
C ALA A 36 -1.79 20.24 3.53
N TRP A 37 -1.03 21.32 3.37
CA TRP A 37 -1.09 22.13 2.14
C TRP A 37 0.21 22.86 1.83
N THR A 38 0.33 23.21 0.55
CA THR A 38 1.26 24.20 0.00
C THR A 38 0.45 25.42 -0.46
N ASP A 39 1.09 26.37 -1.13
CA ASP A 39 0.38 27.54 -1.70
C ASP A 39 -0.63 27.14 -2.80
N THR A 40 -0.46 25.98 -3.45
CA THR A 40 -1.24 25.57 -4.63
C THR A 40 -2.05 24.30 -4.42
N GLU A 41 -1.73 23.48 -3.42
CA GLU A 41 -2.29 22.14 -3.27
C GLU A 41 -2.69 21.88 -1.83
N THR A 42 -3.78 21.13 -1.64
CA THR A 42 -4.25 20.70 -0.33
C THR A 42 -4.48 19.19 -0.31
N TYR A 43 -4.12 18.58 0.81
CA TYR A 43 -4.14 17.15 1.06
C TYR A 43 -4.95 16.90 2.34
N LEU A 44 -5.91 15.99 2.26
CA LEU A 44 -6.49 15.31 3.41
C LEU A 44 -5.79 13.99 3.61
N ILE A 45 -5.28 13.78 4.81
CA ILE A 45 -4.46 12.64 5.16
C ILE A 45 -5.12 11.91 6.31
N GLU A 46 -5.30 10.62 6.12
CA GLU A 46 -5.83 9.71 7.13
C GLU A 46 -4.80 8.63 7.45
N VAL A 47 -4.39 8.57 8.71
CA VAL A 47 -3.34 7.69 9.22
C VAL A 47 -3.95 6.39 9.71
N LYS A 48 -3.36 5.27 9.29
CA LYS A 48 -3.71 3.94 9.81
C LYS A 48 -2.44 3.14 10.03
N SER A 49 -2.35 2.47 11.17
CA SER A 49 -1.27 1.51 11.45
C SER A 49 -1.75 0.08 11.27
N ARG A 50 -0.80 -0.81 10.98
CA ARG A 50 -0.96 -2.25 11.15
C ARG A 50 0.09 -2.76 12.10
N GLU A 51 -0.36 -3.06 13.30
CA GLU A 51 0.43 -3.63 14.38
C GLU A 51 0.54 -5.15 14.26
N ASP A 52 1.38 -5.73 15.12
CA ASP A 52 1.48 -7.18 15.26
C ASP A 52 0.17 -7.79 15.77
N ASP A 53 -0.05 -9.04 15.42
CA ASP A 53 -1.11 -9.81 16.03
C ASP A 53 -0.65 -10.26 17.43
N PRO A 54 -1.38 -9.93 18.52
CA PRO A 54 -1.00 -10.36 19.86
C PRO A 54 -0.85 -11.88 19.99
N GLU A 55 -1.65 -12.65 19.24
CA GLU A 55 -1.56 -14.11 19.26
C GLU A 55 -0.26 -14.59 18.57
N GLU A 56 0.08 -14.03 17.41
CA GLU A 56 1.35 -14.32 16.71
C GLU A 56 2.56 -13.95 17.58
N MET A 57 2.48 -12.83 18.31
CA MET A 57 3.54 -12.39 19.23
C MET A 57 3.73 -13.35 20.39
N GLN A 58 2.63 -13.80 21.00
CA GLN A 58 2.67 -14.74 22.12
C GLN A 58 3.23 -16.10 21.70
N GLU A 59 2.84 -16.59 20.52
CA GLU A 59 3.37 -17.83 19.95
C GLU A 59 4.89 -17.72 19.72
N ARG A 60 5.33 -16.62 19.11
CA ARG A 60 6.75 -16.34 18.88
C ARG A 60 7.53 -16.35 20.19
N GLU A 61 7.06 -15.66 21.22
CA GLU A 61 7.71 -15.65 22.53
C GLU A 61 7.80 -17.04 23.14
N ASN A 62 6.74 -17.85 23.04
CA ASN A 62 6.73 -19.20 23.58
C ASN A 62 7.76 -20.13 22.92
N VAL A 63 7.92 -20.02 21.59
CA VAL A 63 8.92 -20.81 20.84
C VAL A 63 10.33 -20.36 21.19
N LEU A 64 10.58 -19.05 21.20
CA LEU A 64 11.90 -18.50 21.50
C LEU A 64 12.35 -18.81 22.93
N ASN A 65 11.44 -18.73 23.91
CA ASN A 65 11.72 -19.07 25.31
C ASN A 65 12.08 -20.56 25.52
N GLN A 66 11.72 -21.45 24.59
CA GLN A 66 12.11 -22.86 24.61
C GLN A 66 13.50 -23.08 23.99
N GLY A 67 14.13 -22.04 23.44
CA GLY A 67 15.40 -22.12 22.71
C GLY A 67 15.24 -22.59 21.27
N ASP A 68 14.01 -22.69 20.77
CA ASP A 68 13.71 -23.15 19.42
C ASP A 68 13.70 -22.00 18.40
N VAL A 69 13.80 -22.35 17.12
CA VAL A 69 13.73 -21.39 16.01
C VAL A 69 12.27 -21.10 15.67
N TYR A 70 11.83 -19.86 15.85
CA TYR A 70 10.53 -19.42 15.34
C TYR A 70 10.62 -19.16 13.83
N SER A 71 9.91 -19.95 13.04
CA SER A 71 9.84 -19.78 11.58
C SER A 71 8.47 -19.28 11.17
N GLU A 72 8.43 -18.26 10.33
CA GLU A 72 7.18 -17.72 9.79
C GLU A 72 7.20 -17.59 8.27
N HIS A 73 6.04 -17.80 7.67
CA HIS A 73 5.80 -17.59 6.24
C HIS A 73 4.57 -16.72 6.06
N LYS A 74 4.75 -15.57 5.39
CA LYS A 74 3.66 -14.61 5.12
C LYS A 74 3.49 -14.46 3.60
N PRO A 75 2.37 -14.93 3.02
CA PRO A 75 2.06 -14.69 1.60
C PRO A 75 1.96 -13.19 1.29
N LEU A 76 2.63 -12.74 0.23
CA LEU A 76 2.64 -11.34 -0.22
C LEU A 76 1.52 -11.06 -1.23
N ILE A 77 0.31 -11.42 -0.82
CA ILE A 77 -0.91 -11.27 -1.62
C ILE A 77 -1.88 -10.35 -0.90
N ARG A 78 -2.96 -9.97 -1.59
CA ARG A 78 -4.11 -9.27 -1.02
C ARG A 78 -4.61 -9.95 0.27
N LYS A 79 -4.89 -9.16 1.31
CA LYS A 79 -5.43 -9.64 2.59
C LYS A 79 -6.68 -8.86 3.03
N ASN A 80 -7.73 -9.56 3.46
CA ASN A 80 -8.99 -8.94 3.91
C ASN A 80 -8.79 -8.02 5.12
N ARG A 81 -7.92 -8.36 6.07
CA ARG A 81 -7.58 -7.49 7.21
C ARG A 81 -7.02 -6.15 6.73
N VAL A 82 -6.11 -6.18 5.74
CA VAL A 82 -5.53 -4.97 5.13
C VAL A 82 -6.60 -4.18 4.37
N SER A 83 -7.50 -4.85 3.67
CA SER A 83 -8.66 -4.19 3.02
C SER A 83 -9.56 -3.49 4.03
N GLY A 84 -9.75 -4.07 5.22
CA GLY A 84 -10.49 -3.44 6.31
C GLY A 84 -9.84 -2.14 6.80
N ILE A 85 -8.51 -2.13 6.92
CA ILE A 85 -7.74 -0.93 7.28
C ILE A 85 -7.92 0.16 6.22
N ILE A 86 -7.73 -0.18 4.94
CA ILE A 86 -7.87 0.79 3.82
C ILE A 86 -9.31 1.29 3.72
N ARG A 87 -10.30 0.42 3.91
CA ARG A 87 -11.72 0.82 3.97
C ARG A 87 -11.97 1.81 5.10
N SER A 88 -11.40 1.59 6.29
CA SER A 88 -11.54 2.52 7.40
C SER A 88 -10.93 3.89 7.10
N ALA A 89 -9.85 3.96 6.31
CA ALA A 89 -9.30 5.23 5.87
C ALA A 89 -10.23 5.92 4.85
N TYR A 90 -10.69 5.17 3.85
CA TYR A 90 -11.67 5.63 2.87
C TYR A 90 -12.94 6.21 3.53
N ASP A 91 -13.49 5.52 4.53
CA ASP A 91 -14.72 5.92 5.21
C ASP A 91 -14.59 7.28 5.91
N GLN A 92 -13.37 7.69 6.27
CA GLN A 92 -13.06 8.98 6.90
C GLN A 92 -12.76 10.07 5.86
N LEU A 93 -12.17 9.70 4.73
CA LEU A 93 -11.82 10.62 3.66
C LEU A 93 -13.02 10.99 2.77
N LYS A 94 -13.96 10.06 2.53
CA LYS A 94 -15.00 10.22 1.49
C LYS A 94 -15.90 11.44 1.69
N ASP A 95 -16.28 11.74 2.92
CA ASP A 95 -17.28 12.77 3.26
C ASP A 95 -16.65 14.06 3.83
N TYR A 96 -15.32 14.19 3.76
CA TYR A 96 -14.59 15.35 4.27
C TYR A 96 -13.81 16.07 3.17
N GLY A 97 -13.70 17.39 3.31
CA GLY A 97 -12.97 18.29 2.40
C GLY A 97 -13.69 18.67 1.12
N GLU A 98 -12.98 19.45 0.31
CA GLU A 98 -13.46 19.91 -0.99
C GLU A 98 -13.11 18.90 -2.10
N SER A 99 -13.84 18.99 -3.22
CA SER A 99 -13.63 18.10 -4.37
C SER A 99 -12.23 18.24 -4.98
N GLU A 100 -11.57 19.39 -4.84
CA GLU A 100 -10.22 19.64 -5.39
C GLU A 100 -9.10 19.07 -4.50
N TRP A 101 -9.33 18.86 -3.20
CA TRP A 101 -8.27 18.43 -2.29
C TRP A 101 -7.89 16.96 -2.52
N PHE A 102 -6.60 16.65 -2.55
CA PHE A 102 -6.10 15.29 -2.65
C PHE A 102 -6.43 14.50 -1.40
N LYS A 103 -6.89 13.26 -1.55
CA LYS A 103 -7.27 12.39 -0.45
C LYS A 103 -6.31 11.20 -0.38
N VAL A 104 -5.51 11.16 0.67
CA VAL A 104 -4.38 10.24 0.81
C VAL A 104 -4.53 9.41 2.08
N ALA A 105 -4.43 8.09 1.94
CA ALA A 105 -4.30 7.20 3.10
C ALA A 105 -2.82 7.01 3.46
N TRP A 106 -2.42 7.34 4.68
CA TRP A 106 -1.08 7.06 5.19
C TRP A 106 -1.09 5.75 5.99
N LEU A 107 -0.48 4.70 5.44
CA LEU A 107 -0.54 3.34 5.94
C LEU A 107 0.81 2.94 6.56
N CYS A 108 0.85 2.85 7.88
CA CYS A 108 2.06 2.53 8.62
C CYS A 108 2.16 1.03 8.90
N ALA A 109 3.19 0.39 8.35
CA ALA A 109 3.60 -0.95 8.70
C ALA A 109 4.54 -0.89 9.93
N THR A 110 4.03 -1.26 11.10
CA THR A 110 4.76 -1.20 12.37
C THR A 110 4.94 -2.60 12.97
N GLY A 111 5.77 -2.74 14.00
CA GLY A 111 6.00 -4.00 14.71
C GLY A 111 6.97 -4.94 13.98
N SER A 112 6.78 -6.25 14.10
CA SER A 112 7.53 -7.29 13.40
C SER A 112 7.14 -7.39 11.92
N ALA A 113 8.02 -7.98 11.11
CA ALA A 113 7.80 -8.25 9.69
C ALA A 113 7.24 -7.03 8.89
N GLN A 114 7.76 -5.82 9.16
CA GLN A 114 7.24 -4.58 8.57
C GLN A 114 7.32 -4.60 7.05
N GLU A 115 8.37 -5.20 6.48
CA GLU A 115 8.53 -5.39 5.03
C GLU A 115 7.38 -6.23 4.46
N ALA A 116 7.04 -7.36 5.08
CA ALA A 116 5.92 -8.19 4.63
C ALA A 116 4.58 -7.45 4.74
N LYS A 117 4.38 -6.65 5.80
CA LYS A 117 3.17 -5.80 5.95
C LYS A 117 3.11 -4.72 4.88
N PHE A 118 4.25 -4.08 4.59
CA PHE A 118 4.40 -3.08 3.54
C PHE A 118 4.04 -3.64 2.16
N GLU A 119 4.59 -4.81 1.81
CA GLU A 119 4.26 -5.51 0.56
C GLU A 119 2.79 -5.93 0.51
N GLN A 120 2.21 -6.38 1.63
CA GLN A 120 0.77 -6.69 1.70
C GLN A 120 -0.13 -5.47 1.54
N PHE A 121 0.29 -4.28 1.99
CA PHE A 121 -0.41 -3.03 1.68
C PHE A 121 -0.40 -2.76 0.18
N LYS A 122 0.77 -2.82 -0.47
CA LYS A 122 0.87 -2.66 -1.94
C LYS A 122 0.01 -3.68 -2.69
N ALA A 123 0.11 -4.96 -2.32
CA ALA A 123 -0.65 -6.03 -2.95
C ALA A 123 -2.17 -5.87 -2.77
N THR A 124 -2.61 -5.29 -1.65
CA THR A 124 -4.03 -5.04 -1.40
C THR A 124 -4.55 -3.79 -2.11
N LEU A 125 -3.76 -2.70 -2.10
CA LEU A 125 -4.08 -1.46 -2.81
C LEU A 125 -4.22 -1.71 -4.30
N TYR A 126 -3.22 -2.34 -4.91
CA TYR A 126 -3.17 -2.54 -6.36
C TYR A 126 -3.74 -3.88 -6.83
N GLY A 127 -4.01 -4.84 -5.94
CA GLY A 127 -4.41 -6.18 -6.35
C GLY A 127 -3.30 -6.90 -7.14
N THR A 128 -2.03 -6.76 -6.72
CA THR A 128 -0.90 -7.25 -7.51
C THR A 128 -0.68 -8.77 -7.43
N THR A 129 0.04 -9.26 -8.43
CA THR A 129 0.76 -10.54 -8.42
C THR A 129 2.07 -10.34 -9.20
N GLN A 130 2.91 -11.37 -9.27
CA GLN A 130 4.07 -11.39 -10.16
C GLN A 130 3.75 -12.22 -11.39
N ILE A 131 4.16 -11.75 -12.56
CA ILE A 131 4.03 -12.47 -13.83
C ILE A 131 5.42 -12.79 -14.34
N PHE A 132 5.65 -14.06 -14.63
CA PHE A 132 6.85 -14.54 -15.31
C PHE A 132 6.55 -14.76 -16.79
N ASP A 133 7.45 -14.29 -17.65
CA ASP A 133 7.41 -14.53 -19.08
C ASP A 133 8.44 -15.60 -19.47
N LEU A 134 7.97 -16.80 -19.82
CA LEU A 134 8.84 -17.91 -20.25
C LEU A 134 9.41 -17.72 -21.67
N ASP A 135 8.85 -16.82 -22.46
CA ASP A 135 9.37 -16.45 -23.79
C ASP A 135 10.19 -15.16 -23.76
N GLY A 136 10.28 -14.52 -22.59
CA GLY A 136 10.91 -13.23 -22.40
C GLY A 136 12.37 -13.31 -21.93
N ASP A 137 12.78 -12.28 -21.21
CA ASP A 137 14.10 -12.13 -20.61
C ASP A 137 14.31 -12.96 -19.33
N GLY A 138 13.32 -13.78 -18.96
CA GLY A 138 13.36 -14.60 -17.77
C GLY A 138 13.21 -13.82 -16.45
N TYR A 139 12.82 -12.54 -16.51
CA TYR A 139 12.50 -11.75 -15.32
C TYR A 139 10.99 -11.80 -15.05
N HIS A 140 10.64 -11.85 -13.77
CA HIS A 140 9.27 -11.60 -13.35
C HIS A 140 9.03 -10.10 -13.21
N ARG A 141 7.81 -9.67 -13.51
CA ARG A 141 7.36 -8.29 -13.40
C ARG A 141 6.10 -8.21 -12.57
N VAL A 142 5.91 -7.09 -11.88
CA VAL A 142 4.68 -6.82 -11.15
C VAL A 142 3.54 -6.68 -12.16
N CYS A 143 2.43 -7.36 -11.91
CA CYS A 143 1.17 -7.08 -12.59
C CYS A 143 0.24 -6.34 -11.64
N TYR A 144 -0.08 -5.10 -11.98
CA TYR A 144 -1.06 -4.30 -11.26
C TYR A 144 -2.48 -4.68 -11.70
N PHE A 145 -3.41 -4.60 -10.75
CA PHE A 145 -4.84 -4.85 -10.95
C PHE A 145 -5.19 -6.25 -11.45
N PHE A 146 -4.30 -7.24 -11.25
CA PHE A 146 -4.58 -8.65 -11.55
C PHE A 146 -5.74 -9.19 -10.71
N ARG A 147 -5.82 -8.73 -9.45
CA ARG A 147 -6.87 -9.06 -8.49
C ARG A 147 -7.71 -7.84 -8.15
N ASN A 148 -8.74 -8.07 -7.35
CA ASN A 148 -9.52 -7.00 -6.73
C ASN A 148 -8.61 -6.01 -5.98
N SER A 149 -8.70 -4.73 -6.36
CA SER A 149 -7.86 -3.63 -5.89
C SER A 149 -8.67 -2.63 -5.07
N GLU A 150 -8.14 -2.16 -3.94
CA GLU A 150 -8.79 -1.08 -3.19
C GLU A 150 -8.68 0.27 -3.92
N PHE A 151 -7.59 0.51 -4.66
CA PHE A 151 -7.48 1.69 -5.52
C PHE A 151 -8.55 1.73 -6.60
N PHE A 152 -8.84 0.60 -7.26
CA PHE A 152 -9.96 0.53 -8.21
C PHE A 152 -11.31 0.69 -7.50
N ARG A 153 -11.50 0.03 -6.35
CA ARG A 153 -12.76 0.09 -5.59
C ARG A 153 -13.09 1.51 -5.11
N TYR A 154 -12.11 2.23 -4.59
CA TYR A 154 -12.27 3.57 -4.00
C TYR A 154 -11.74 4.69 -4.89
N ARG A 155 -11.65 4.46 -6.20
CA ARG A 155 -11.04 5.37 -7.18
C ARG A 155 -11.60 6.80 -7.20
N ASN A 156 -12.85 6.98 -6.82
CA ASN A 156 -13.46 8.32 -6.76
C ASN A 156 -13.12 9.10 -5.48
N VAL A 157 -12.37 8.50 -4.55
CA VAL A 157 -12.04 9.10 -3.26
C VAL A 157 -10.55 8.97 -2.93
N LEU A 158 -9.90 7.83 -3.15
CA LEU A 158 -8.48 7.68 -2.84
C LEU A 158 -7.61 8.07 -4.03
N ASP A 159 -6.89 9.17 -3.91
CA ASP A 159 -6.00 9.67 -4.97
C ASP A 159 -4.62 9.01 -4.90
N ALA A 160 -4.15 8.73 -3.69
CA ALA A 160 -2.93 7.98 -3.43
C ALA A 160 -2.97 7.31 -2.06
N ALA A 161 -1.96 6.48 -1.79
CA ALA A 161 -1.65 6.01 -0.45
C ALA A 161 -0.15 6.15 -0.20
N LEU A 162 0.25 6.63 0.98
CA LEU A 162 1.64 6.64 1.41
C LEU A 162 1.84 5.48 2.38
N ILE A 163 2.64 4.48 2.00
CA ILE A 163 2.95 3.35 2.88
C ILE A 163 4.29 3.63 3.53
N SER A 164 4.41 3.48 4.85
CA SER A 164 5.68 3.71 5.56
C SER A 164 6.01 2.63 6.57
N THR A 165 7.31 2.39 6.75
CA THR A 165 7.91 1.66 7.87
C THR A 165 8.72 2.65 8.73
N HIS A 166 9.45 2.15 9.73
CA HIS A 166 10.42 2.98 10.46
C HIS A 166 11.64 3.41 9.61
N THR A 167 11.90 2.77 8.47
CA THR A 167 13.08 3.03 7.62
C THR A 167 12.80 3.91 6.41
N GLY A 168 11.53 4.09 6.03
CA GLY A 168 11.18 4.91 4.88
C GLY A 168 9.70 4.81 4.50
N GLY A 169 9.34 5.52 3.44
CA GLY A 169 7.98 5.52 2.90
C GLY A 169 7.95 5.51 1.38
N THR A 170 6.81 5.13 0.83
CA THR A 170 6.58 5.10 -0.62
C THR A 170 5.18 5.62 -0.92
N LEU A 171 5.10 6.57 -1.84
CA LEU A 171 3.83 7.04 -2.39
C LEU A 171 3.38 6.07 -3.48
N CYS A 172 2.21 5.49 -3.29
CA CYS A 172 1.52 4.67 -4.26
C CYS A 172 0.45 5.51 -4.94
N LEU A 173 0.60 5.82 -6.22
CA LEU A 173 -0.38 6.59 -6.98
C LEU A 173 -1.55 5.72 -7.42
N ASN A 174 -2.77 6.26 -7.38
CA ASN A 174 -3.93 5.56 -7.92
C ASN A 174 -4.19 5.98 -9.39
N PRO A 175 -3.82 5.15 -10.39
CA PRO A 175 -4.08 5.47 -11.80
C PRO A 175 -5.56 5.49 -12.18
N HIS A 176 -6.45 5.01 -11.31
CA HIS A 176 -7.89 5.11 -11.51
C HIS A 176 -8.50 6.36 -10.88
N SER A 177 -7.73 7.15 -10.10
CA SER A 177 -8.23 8.41 -9.58
C SER A 177 -8.50 9.39 -10.73
N PRO A 178 -9.61 10.16 -10.67
CA PRO A 178 -9.85 11.25 -11.62
C PRO A 178 -8.81 12.37 -11.51
N LYS A 179 -7.99 12.39 -10.45
CA LYS A 179 -6.91 13.37 -10.24
C LYS A 179 -5.51 12.80 -10.41
N PHE A 180 -5.39 11.68 -11.16
CA PHE A 180 -4.15 10.93 -11.24
C PHE A 180 -2.98 11.79 -11.76
N GLU A 181 -3.18 12.55 -12.84
CA GLU A 181 -2.10 13.36 -13.41
C GLU A 181 -1.73 14.55 -12.50
N GLU A 182 -2.69 15.13 -11.80
CA GLU A 182 -2.47 16.19 -10.83
C GLU A 182 -1.68 15.68 -9.62
N ILE A 183 -2.07 14.55 -9.03
CA ILE A 183 -1.33 14.01 -7.87
C ILE A 183 0.05 13.48 -8.26
N ARG A 184 0.20 12.96 -9.48
CA ARG A 184 1.48 12.49 -10.03
C ARG A 184 2.51 13.62 -10.13
N SER A 185 2.06 14.81 -10.50
CA SER A 185 2.91 16.01 -10.63
C SER A 185 2.95 16.88 -9.36
N SER A 186 2.26 16.45 -8.30
CA SER A 186 2.07 17.23 -7.07
C SER A 186 3.34 17.41 -6.23
N ALA A 187 3.30 18.38 -5.31
CA ALA A 187 4.35 18.61 -4.34
C ALA A 187 4.68 17.35 -3.52
N LEU A 188 3.67 16.54 -3.13
CA LEU A 188 3.91 15.31 -2.39
C LEU A 188 4.67 14.27 -3.23
N GLY A 189 4.32 14.13 -4.52
CA GLY A 189 5.06 13.30 -5.47
C GLY A 189 6.51 13.76 -5.63
N GLY A 190 6.71 15.07 -5.82
CA GLY A 190 8.05 15.68 -5.93
C GLY A 190 8.92 15.48 -4.69
N LYS A 191 8.33 15.49 -3.48
CA LYS A 191 9.08 15.28 -2.21
C LYS A 191 9.57 13.85 -2.05
N LEU A 192 8.82 12.86 -2.52
CA LEU A 192 9.21 11.46 -2.42
C LEU A 192 10.07 10.99 -3.60
N GLY A 193 10.07 11.70 -4.73
CA GLY A 193 11.02 11.49 -5.82
C GLY A 193 11.02 10.05 -6.32
N SER A 194 12.13 9.33 -6.16
CA SER A 194 12.24 7.93 -6.57
C SER A 194 11.44 6.95 -5.71
N ALA A 195 10.91 7.39 -4.56
CA ALA A 195 10.04 6.59 -3.69
C ALA A 195 8.55 6.75 -4.07
N VAL A 196 8.27 6.83 -5.37
CA VAL A 196 6.91 6.90 -5.93
C VAL A 196 6.70 5.67 -6.82
N ILE A 197 5.59 4.96 -6.58
CA ILE A 197 5.11 3.89 -7.44
C ILE A 197 4.04 4.48 -8.35
N ASP A 198 4.36 4.52 -9.64
CA ASP A 198 3.50 4.91 -10.73
C ASP A 198 3.31 3.70 -11.68
N PRO A 199 2.19 2.96 -11.57
CA PRO A 199 1.96 1.79 -12.42
C PRO A 199 2.04 2.10 -13.92
N VAL A 200 1.53 3.26 -14.33
CA VAL A 200 1.44 3.65 -15.75
C VAL A 200 2.84 3.95 -16.30
N ALA A 201 3.67 4.65 -15.53
CA ALA A 201 5.07 4.83 -15.91
C ALA A 201 5.81 3.50 -16.03
N SER A 202 5.67 2.60 -15.04
CA SER A 202 6.33 1.28 -15.06
C SER A 202 5.88 0.42 -16.25
N GLU A 203 4.59 0.44 -16.59
CA GLU A 203 4.08 -0.26 -17.78
C GLU A 203 4.66 0.33 -19.07
N SER A 204 4.73 1.66 -19.19
CA SER A 204 5.18 2.34 -20.41
C SER A 204 6.63 2.02 -20.79
N VAL A 205 7.47 1.67 -19.81
CA VAL A 205 8.87 1.25 -20.03
C VAL A 205 9.03 -0.27 -20.05
N GLY A 206 7.94 -1.03 -19.92
CA GLY A 206 7.94 -2.49 -19.97
C GLY A 206 8.40 -3.17 -18.68
N ASP A 207 8.40 -2.48 -17.53
CA ASP A 207 8.78 -3.03 -16.22
C ASP A 207 7.58 -3.58 -15.43
N ALA A 208 6.37 -3.38 -15.94
CA ALA A 208 5.15 -3.87 -15.31
C ALA A 208 4.09 -4.27 -16.34
N TYR A 209 3.14 -5.07 -15.86
CA TYR A 209 1.88 -5.35 -16.55
C TYR A 209 0.71 -4.67 -15.84
N ILE A 210 -0.33 -4.32 -16.58
CA ILE A 210 -1.56 -3.72 -16.06
C ILE A 210 -2.76 -4.42 -16.67
N VAL A 211 -3.69 -4.84 -15.81
CA VAL A 211 -5.01 -5.30 -16.21
C VAL A 211 -5.98 -4.11 -16.15
N ASP A 212 -6.19 -3.48 -17.28
CA ASP A 212 -7.01 -2.28 -17.52
C ASP A 212 -8.31 -2.57 -18.29
N SER A 213 -8.77 -3.83 -18.28
CA SER A 213 -10.03 -4.25 -18.89
C SER A 213 -11.11 -4.58 -17.86
N GLY A 214 -12.33 -4.79 -18.34
CA GLY A 214 -13.49 -5.25 -17.54
C GLY A 214 -13.51 -6.74 -17.21
N VAL A 215 -12.41 -7.48 -17.44
CA VAL A 215 -12.34 -8.92 -17.14
C VAL A 215 -12.66 -9.24 -15.67
N ASP A 216 -13.35 -10.34 -15.38
CA ASP A 216 -13.61 -10.71 -14.00
C ASP A 216 -12.30 -11.06 -13.28
N ARG A 217 -11.98 -10.31 -12.21
CA ARG A 217 -10.75 -10.51 -11.42
C ARG A 217 -10.80 -11.77 -10.54
N ASN A 218 -11.94 -12.44 -10.46
CA ASN A 218 -12.05 -13.75 -9.82
C ASN A 218 -11.71 -14.91 -10.78
N ASP A 219 -11.68 -14.66 -12.09
CA ASP A 219 -11.23 -15.61 -13.11
C ASP A 219 -9.78 -15.32 -13.51
N GLU A 220 -8.84 -15.90 -12.75
CA GLU A 220 -7.41 -15.69 -13.00
C GLU A 220 -6.97 -16.14 -14.40
N ASN A 221 -7.64 -17.14 -14.99
CA ASN A 221 -7.32 -17.61 -16.34
C ASN A 221 -7.75 -16.58 -17.39
N ALA A 222 -8.95 -16.00 -17.24
CA ALA A 222 -9.40 -14.93 -18.13
C ALA A 222 -8.49 -13.69 -18.02
N VAL A 223 -8.03 -13.35 -16.81
CA VAL A 223 -7.06 -12.27 -16.61
C VAL A 223 -5.72 -12.57 -17.29
N LEU A 224 -5.20 -13.79 -17.16
CA LEU A 224 -3.97 -14.19 -17.84
C LEU A 224 -4.14 -14.14 -19.36
N GLU A 225 -5.26 -14.62 -19.90
CA GLU A 225 -5.51 -14.60 -21.33
C GLU A 225 -5.59 -13.16 -21.87
N TYR A 226 -6.21 -12.26 -21.11
CA TYR A 226 -6.19 -10.84 -21.41
C TYR A 226 -4.75 -10.29 -21.49
N LEU A 227 -3.90 -10.60 -20.51
CA LEU A 227 -2.51 -10.14 -20.50
C LEU A 227 -1.73 -10.71 -21.69
N ARG A 228 -1.86 -12.02 -21.96
CA ARG A 228 -1.19 -12.67 -23.10
C ARG A 228 -1.56 -12.01 -24.42
N GLY A 229 -2.84 -11.67 -24.60
CA GLY A 229 -3.32 -10.94 -25.77
C GLY A 229 -2.84 -9.49 -25.82
N LYS A 230 -2.91 -8.75 -24.70
CA LYS A 230 -2.52 -7.33 -24.62
C LYS A 230 -1.05 -7.10 -24.95
N TYR A 231 -0.17 -7.98 -24.48
CA TYR A 231 1.28 -7.82 -24.62
C TYR A 231 1.91 -8.73 -25.69
N ASP A 232 1.11 -9.53 -26.39
CA ASP A 232 1.58 -10.54 -27.37
C ASP A 232 2.61 -11.50 -26.78
N ARG A 233 2.30 -12.03 -25.58
CA ARG A 233 3.17 -12.94 -24.82
C ARG A 233 2.39 -14.20 -24.45
N PRO A 234 2.44 -15.29 -25.24
CA PRO A 234 1.58 -16.45 -25.01
C PRO A 234 1.93 -17.26 -23.76
N LYS A 235 3.17 -17.18 -23.25
CA LYS A 235 3.63 -17.97 -22.09
C LYS A 235 3.77 -17.16 -20.79
N LEU A 236 2.96 -16.11 -20.62
CA LEU A 236 2.82 -15.46 -19.32
C LEU A 236 2.17 -16.41 -18.31
N ASN A 237 2.79 -16.49 -17.14
CA ASN A 237 2.31 -17.26 -16.00
C ASN A 237 2.40 -16.45 -14.72
N LYS A 238 1.46 -16.67 -13.81
CA LYS A 238 1.42 -16.06 -12.50
C LYS A 238 2.33 -16.81 -11.52
N ILE A 239 2.94 -16.07 -10.60
CA ILE A 239 3.55 -16.58 -9.38
C ILE A 239 3.17 -15.69 -8.19
N ASP A 240 2.79 -16.31 -7.07
CA ASP A 240 2.60 -15.60 -5.82
C ASP A 240 3.82 -15.79 -4.95
N LEU A 241 4.45 -14.67 -4.56
CA LEU A 241 5.60 -14.67 -3.68
C LEU A 241 5.18 -14.71 -2.20
N GLY A 242 6.06 -15.27 -1.39
CA GLY A 242 5.94 -15.31 0.07
C GLY A 242 7.18 -14.70 0.71
N TRP A 243 6.98 -14.11 1.89
CA TRP A 243 8.08 -13.69 2.76
C TRP A 243 8.31 -14.77 3.81
N HIS A 244 9.58 -15.13 4.03
CA HIS A 244 9.99 -16.16 4.97
C HIS A 244 10.99 -15.57 5.96
N SER A 245 10.86 -15.91 7.24
CA SER A 245 11.85 -15.55 8.24
C SER A 245 12.07 -16.68 9.25
N GLY A 246 13.27 -16.70 9.82
CA GLY A 246 13.61 -17.51 10.98
C GLY A 246 14.19 -16.59 12.05
N THR A 247 13.63 -16.64 13.26
CA THR A 247 14.12 -15.89 14.42
C THR A 247 14.68 -16.87 15.45
N VAL A 248 15.81 -16.52 16.04
CA VAL A 248 16.41 -17.23 17.18
C VAL A 248 16.67 -16.26 18.32
N GLN A 249 16.59 -16.75 19.55
CA GLN A 249 16.98 -15.99 20.73
C GLN A 249 18.41 -16.36 21.11
N GLU A 250 19.31 -15.38 21.08
CA GLU A 250 20.70 -15.59 21.52
C GLU A 250 20.75 -15.66 23.06
N PRO A 251 21.39 -16.68 23.64
CA PRO A 251 21.61 -16.72 25.09
C PRO A 251 22.40 -15.49 25.52
N SER A 252 21.94 -14.83 26.59
CA SER A 252 22.69 -13.71 27.17
C SER A 252 24.03 -14.24 27.66
N SER A 253 25.14 -13.71 27.14
CA SER A 253 26.47 -14.03 27.66
C SER A 253 26.60 -13.45 29.06
N THR A 254 26.57 -14.31 30.08
CA THR A 254 26.87 -13.98 31.48
C THR A 254 28.35 -13.78 31.71
#